data_AF-A0A366CTK4-F1
#
_entry.id   AF-A0A366CTK4-F1
#
_cell.length_a   1.000
_cell.length_b   1.000
_cell.length_c   1.000
_cell.angle_alpha   90.00
_cell.angle_beta   90.00
_cell.angle_gamma   90.00
#
_symmetry.space_group_name_H-M   'P 1'
#
loop_
_entity.id
_entity.type
_entity.pdbx_description
1 polymer ?
#
loop_
_entity_poly.entity_id
_entity_poly.type
_entity_poly.pdbx_seq_one_letter_code
_entity_poly.pdbx_strand_id
1 'polypeptide(L)'
;MGSGSDSDDQLNVVPAEVSDTGQFVKLTAEELIAEVRSVDREIEQLMSSWTGDAANAYLQGWQETRSGALEVLEALGTLADLLGVSSRRYTATDTSNAQTWSSLDL
;
A
#
# COMPACT_ATOMS: atom_id res chain seq x y z
N MET A 1 33.64 21.76 -16.96
CA MET A 1 32.34 21.71 -17.66
C MET A 1 31.59 20.57 -17.01
N GLY A 2 30.68 20.91 -16.10
CA GLY A 2 30.19 20.01 -15.05
C GLY A 2 29.01 19.16 -15.52
N SER A 3 29.08 17.87 -15.18
CA SER A 3 27.94 16.97 -15.12
C SER A 3 26.91 17.52 -14.15
N GLY A 4 25.82 18.07 -14.67
CA GLY A 4 24.63 18.48 -13.90
C GLY A 4 23.38 17.67 -14.24
N SER A 5 23.41 16.84 -15.29
CA SER A 5 22.20 16.20 -15.84
C SER A 5 21.86 14.83 -15.26
N ASP A 6 22.80 14.12 -14.63
CA ASP A 6 22.56 12.77 -14.07
C ASP A 6 21.76 12.82 -12.75
N SER A 7 21.91 13.90 -11.98
CA SER A 7 21.27 14.04 -10.67
C SER A 7 19.77 14.32 -10.76
N ASP A 8 19.35 15.10 -11.77
CA ASP A 8 17.93 15.41 -11.99
C ASP A 8 17.16 14.20 -12.50
N ASP A 9 17.76 13.38 -13.38
CA ASP A 9 17.12 12.17 -13.90
C ASP A 9 16.98 11.10 -12.80
N GLN A 10 17.99 10.97 -11.94
CA GLN A 10 17.96 10.04 -10.81
C GLN A 10 16.97 10.46 -9.71
N LEU A 11 16.79 11.77 -9.46
CA LEU A 11 15.82 12.28 -8.48
C LEU A 11 14.38 12.30 -9.01
N ASN A 12 14.17 12.27 -10.32
CA ASN A 12 12.83 12.23 -10.93
C ASN A 12 12.27 10.80 -11.07
N VAL A 13 13.16 9.80 -11.23
CA VAL A 13 12.79 8.37 -11.29
C VAL A 13 12.30 7.85 -9.92
N VAL A 14 12.94 8.26 -8.82
CA VAL A 14 12.63 7.76 -7.47
C VAL A 14 11.20 8.09 -6.99
N PRO A 15 10.66 9.30 -7.17
CA PRO A 15 9.27 9.62 -6.80
C PRO A 15 8.23 8.84 -7.61
N ALA A 16 8.48 8.59 -8.90
CA ALA A 16 7.58 7.83 -9.76
C ALA A 16 7.54 6.35 -9.33
N GLU A 17 8.69 5.73 -9.11
CA GLU A 17 8.78 4.34 -8.64
C GLU A 17 8.14 4.14 -7.26
N VAL A 18 8.29 5.11 -6.35
CA VAL A 18 7.66 5.09 -5.02
C VAL A 18 6.14 5.24 -5.11
N SER A 19 5.64 6.05 -6.04
CA SER A 19 4.20 6.19 -6.29
C SER A 19 3.61 4.90 -6.85
N ASP A 20 4.27 4.29 -7.84
CA ASP A 20 3.81 3.06 -8.49
C ASP A 20 3.83 1.88 -7.51
N THR A 21 4.88 1.77 -6.70
CA THR A 21 4.98 0.77 -5.63
C THR A 21 3.90 0.96 -4.58
N GLY A 22 3.64 2.20 -4.15
CA GLY A 22 2.55 2.51 -3.23
C GLY A 22 1.19 2.08 -3.80
N GLN A 23 0.90 2.43 -5.05
CA GLN A 23 -0.34 2.03 -5.71
C GLN A 23 -0.49 0.50 -5.82
N PHE A 24 0.58 -0.20 -6.19
CA PHE A 24 0.58 -1.67 -6.24
C PHE A 24 0.26 -2.27 -4.87
N VAL A 25 0.97 -1.85 -3.82
CA VAL A 25 0.74 -2.34 -2.45
C VAL A 25 -0.69 -2.09 -1.99
N LYS A 26 -1.25 -0.92 -2.31
CA LYS A 26 -2.65 -0.60 -1.98
C LYS A 26 -3.63 -1.57 -2.65
N LEU A 27 -3.52 -1.75 -3.96
CA LEU A 27 -4.41 -2.63 -4.71
C LEU A 27 -4.33 -4.08 -4.22
N THR A 28 -3.10 -4.57 -3.96
CA THR A 28 -2.91 -5.90 -3.39
C THR A 28 -3.51 -6.02 -1.99
N ALA A 29 -3.37 -5.00 -1.13
CA ALA A 29 -3.97 -5.01 0.20
C ALA A 29 -5.51 -5.04 0.14
N GLU A 30 -6.11 -4.24 -0.75
CA GLU A 30 -7.55 -4.21 -0.98
C GLU A 30 -8.09 -5.56 -1.49
N GLU A 31 -7.39 -6.18 -2.44
CA GLU A 31 -7.71 -7.52 -2.96
C GLU A 31 -7.65 -8.57 -1.84
N LEU A 32 -6.57 -8.60 -1.07
CA LEU A 32 -6.41 -9.56 0.03
C LEU A 32 -7.47 -9.37 1.13
N ILE A 33 -7.88 -8.13 1.43
CA ILE A 33 -8.98 -7.86 2.37
C ILE A 33 -10.29 -8.47 1.86
N ALA A 34 -10.58 -8.33 0.56
CA ALA A 34 -11.77 -8.91 -0.05
C ALA A 34 -11.75 -10.45 0.03
N GLU A 35 -10.60 -11.06 -0.24
CA GLU A 35 -10.40 -12.51 -0.17
C GLU A 35 -10.55 -13.05 1.26
N VAL A 36 -9.94 -12.40 2.26
CA VAL A 36 -10.10 -12.77 3.68
C VAL A 36 -11.58 -12.75 4.09
N ARG A 37 -12.34 -11.74 3.64
CA ARG A 37 -13.79 -11.66 3.87
C ARG A 37 -14.57 -12.72 3.10
N SER A 38 -14.06 -13.21 1.98
CA SER A 38 -14.67 -14.31 1.24
C SER A 38 -14.49 -15.64 1.98
N VAL A 39 -13.28 -15.93 2.43
CA VAL A 39 -12.99 -17.12 3.24
C VAL A 39 -13.80 -17.13 4.54
N ASP A 40 -14.04 -15.97 5.15
CA ASP A 40 -14.89 -15.85 6.33
C ASP A 40 -16.30 -16.42 6.09
N ARG A 41 -16.90 -16.12 4.93
CA ARG A 41 -18.22 -16.67 4.54
C ARG A 41 -18.18 -18.17 4.29
N GLU A 42 -17.10 -18.68 3.70
CA GLU A 42 -16.91 -20.13 3.49
C GLU A 42 -16.78 -20.85 4.83
N ILE A 43 -16.09 -20.25 5.79
CA ILE A 43 -15.96 -20.79 7.15
C ILE A 43 -17.29 -20.76 7.88
N GLU A 44 -18.06 -19.67 7.80
CA GLU A 44 -19.43 -19.62 8.34
C GLU A 44 -20.30 -20.76 7.78
N GLN A 45 -20.20 -21.02 6.47
CA GLN A 45 -20.91 -22.13 5.84
C GLN A 45 -20.41 -23.48 6.35
N LEU A 46 -19.10 -23.69 6.49
CA LEU A 46 -18.53 -24.93 7.03
C LEU A 46 -19.01 -25.20 8.46
N MET A 47 -19.03 -24.17 9.31
CA MET A 47 -19.47 -24.26 10.71
C MET A 47 -20.96 -24.58 10.87
N SER A 48 -21.77 -24.44 9.81
CA SER A 48 -23.18 -24.84 9.84
C SER A 48 -23.40 -26.35 10.01
N SER A 49 -22.41 -27.17 9.63
CA SER A 49 -22.49 -28.63 9.66
C SER A 49 -21.38 -29.28 10.49
N TRP A 50 -20.23 -28.62 10.61
CA TRP A 50 -19.13 -29.10 11.42
C TRP A 50 -19.23 -28.59 12.86
N THR A 51 -19.37 -29.50 13.81
CA THR A 51 -19.53 -29.19 15.24
C THR A 51 -18.58 -30.01 16.12
N GLY A 52 -18.43 -29.60 17.39
CA GLY A 52 -17.57 -30.24 18.38
C GLY A 52 -16.31 -29.43 18.70
N ASP A 53 -15.49 -29.95 19.61
CA ASP A 53 -14.35 -29.20 20.18
C ASP A 53 -13.32 -28.78 19.11
N ALA A 54 -13.09 -29.63 18.11
CA ALA A 54 -12.21 -29.30 16.99
C ALA A 54 -12.74 -28.14 16.14
N ALA A 55 -14.05 -28.08 15.89
CA ALA A 55 -14.68 -27.00 15.16
C ALA A 55 -14.57 -25.68 15.94
N ASN A 56 -14.77 -25.72 17.26
CA ASN A 56 -14.61 -24.56 18.14
C ASN A 56 -13.17 -24.03 18.13
N ALA A 57 -12.17 -24.91 18.26
CA ALA A 57 -10.76 -24.52 18.23
C ALA A 57 -10.36 -23.94 16.86
N TYR A 58 -10.85 -24.53 15.77
CA TYR A 58 -10.63 -24.01 14.43
C TYR A 58 -11.24 -22.61 14.25
N LEU A 59 -12.49 -22.42 14.66
CA LEU A 59 -13.17 -21.12 14.55
C LEU A 59 -12.45 -20.03 15.35
N GLN A 60 -11.98 -20.36 16.56
CA GLN A 60 -11.18 -19.42 17.36
C GLN A 60 -9.89 -19.03 16.65
N GLY A 61 -9.12 -20.02 16.15
CA GLY A 61 -7.88 -19.76 15.43
C GLY A 61 -8.11 -18.98 14.12
N TRP A 62 -9.20 -19.25 13.43
CA TRP A 62 -9.62 -18.48 12.25
C TRP A 62 -9.89 -17.02 12.60
N GLN A 63 -10.68 -16.74 13.65
CA GLN A 63 -11.01 -15.38 14.06
C GLN A 63 -9.75 -14.57 14.41
N GLU A 64 -8.81 -15.18 15.13
CA GLU A 64 -7.53 -14.54 15.47
C GLU A 64 -6.70 -14.26 14.21
N THR A 65 -6.57 -15.25 13.32
CA THR A 65 -5.82 -15.11 12.06
C THR A 65 -6.44 -14.04 11.16
N ARG A 66 -7.75 -14.05 11.01
CA ARG A 66 -8.50 -13.05 10.23
C ARG A 66 -8.29 -11.66 10.79
N SER A 67 -8.41 -11.49 12.11
CA SER A 67 -8.23 -10.19 12.76
C SER A 67 -6.82 -9.65 12.50
N GLY A 68 -5.78 -10.47 12.73
CA GLY A 68 -4.40 -10.06 12.50
C GLY A 68 -4.10 -9.77 11.02
N ALA A 69 -4.65 -10.58 10.11
CA ALA A 69 -4.50 -10.35 8.67
C ALA A 69 -5.12 -9.01 8.24
N LEU A 70 -6.33 -8.71 8.69
CA LEU A 70 -6.99 -7.44 8.37
C LEU A 70 -6.21 -6.25 8.93
N GLU A 71 -5.70 -6.33 10.15
CA GLU A 71 -4.88 -5.27 10.77
C GLU A 71 -3.63 -4.97 9.94
N VAL A 72 -2.88 -6.00 9.53
CA VAL A 72 -1.67 -5.81 8.69
C VAL A 72 -2.01 -5.23 7.32
N LEU A 73 -3.08 -5.72 6.68
CA LEU A 73 -3.47 -5.26 5.35
C LEU A 73 -3.97 -3.80 5.36
N GLU A 74 -4.72 -3.41 6.39
CA GLU A 74 -5.15 -2.02 6.58
C GLU A 74 -3.96 -1.08 6.84
N ALA A 75 -2.97 -1.54 7.62
CA ALA A 75 -1.72 -0.81 7.81
C ALA A 75 -0.93 -0.64 6.49
N LEU A 76 -0.85 -1.68 5.67
CA LEU A 76 -0.22 -1.62 4.35
C LEU A 76 -0.94 -0.64 3.42
N GLY A 77 -2.28 -0.63 3.40
CA GLY A 77 -3.07 0.35 2.64
C GLY A 77 -2.80 1.79 3.11
N THR A 78 -2.69 2.01 4.42
CA THR A 78 -2.35 3.32 4.99
C THR A 78 -0.95 3.78 4.59
N LEU A 79 0.04 2.89 4.65
CA LEU A 79 1.41 3.20 4.24
C LEU A 79 1.48 3.54 2.74
N ALA A 80 0.77 2.78 1.91
CA ALA A 80 0.68 3.06 0.48
C ALA A 80 0.08 4.44 0.18
N ASP A 81 -0.98 4.84 0.87
CA ASP A 81 -1.58 6.18 0.73
C ASP A 81 -0.60 7.29 1.13
N LEU A 82 0.15 7.10 2.21
CA LEU A 82 1.18 8.05 2.66
C LEU A 82 2.32 8.18 1.64
N LEU A 83 2.79 7.08 1.08
CA LEU A 83 3.83 7.08 0.03
C LEU A 83 3.36 7.84 -1.21
N GLY A 84 2.11 7.63 -1.64
CA GLY A 84 1.51 8.37 -2.76
C GLY A 84 1.39 9.87 -2.50
N VAL A 85 1.01 10.29 -1.28
CA VAL A 85 0.97 11.72 -0.90
C VAL A 85 2.37 12.33 -0.88
N SER A 86 3.36 11.61 -0.34
CA SER A 86 4.74 12.09 -0.25
C SER A 86 5.36 12.29 -1.63
N SER A 87 5.16 11.33 -2.55
CA SER A 87 5.63 11.45 -3.93
C SER A 87 5.04 12.69 -4.63
N ARG A 88 3.72 12.90 -4.56
CA ARG A 88 3.08 14.09 -5.15
C ARG A 88 3.60 15.41 -4.59
N ARG A 89 3.85 15.49 -3.28
CA ARG A 89 4.42 16.69 -2.64
C ARG A 89 5.83 16.96 -3.15
N TYR A 90 6.65 15.91 -3.28
CA TYR A 90 8.01 16.03 -3.80
C TYR A 90 8.03 16.59 -5.22
N THR A 91 7.25 16.00 -6.15
CA THR A 91 7.14 16.48 -7.54
C THR A 91 6.66 17.93 -7.63
N ALA A 92 5.71 18.34 -6.78
CA ALA A 92 5.20 19.71 -6.77
C ALA A 92 6.26 20.72 -6.28
N THR A 93 7.01 20.39 -5.23
CA THR A 93 8.11 21.21 -4.74
C THR A 93 9.23 21.30 -5.77
N ASP A 94 9.59 20.20 -6.41
CA ASP A 94 10.60 20.16 -7.45
C ASP A 94 10.22 21.04 -8.65
N THR A 95 8.99 20.91 -9.16
CA THR A 95 8.46 21.75 -10.25
C THR A 95 8.48 23.24 -9.89
N SER A 96 8.06 23.59 -8.66
CA SER A 96 8.07 24.99 -8.19
C SER A 96 9.49 25.55 -8.09
N ASN A 97 10.45 24.71 -7.68
CA ASN A 97 11.85 25.09 -7.65
C ASN A 97 12.34 25.30 -9.08
N ALA A 98 12.21 24.32 -9.98
CA ALA A 98 12.66 24.44 -11.37
C ALA A 98 12.13 25.72 -12.06
N GLN A 99 10.85 26.07 -11.85
CA GLN A 99 10.27 27.33 -12.35
C GLN A 99 10.94 28.57 -11.76
N THR A 100 11.21 28.58 -10.46
CA THR A 100 11.87 29.70 -9.77
C THR A 100 13.31 29.87 -10.27
N TRP A 101 14.07 28.78 -10.36
CA TRP A 101 15.45 28.80 -10.83
C TRP A 101 15.55 29.18 -12.31
N SER A 102 14.68 28.66 -13.17
CA SER A 102 14.59 29.06 -14.58
C SER A 102 14.23 30.55 -14.76
N SER A 103 13.54 31.16 -13.80
CA SER A 103 13.22 32.59 -13.85
C SER A 103 14.35 33.50 -13.36
N LEU A 104 15.36 32.94 -12.69
CA LEU A 104 16.52 33.65 -12.16
C LEU A 104 17.74 33.58 -13.10
N ASP A 105 17.77 32.63 -14.04
CA ASP A 105 18.66 32.66 -15.20
C ASP A 105 18.16 33.75 -16.19
N LEU A 106 18.62 34.98 -15.99
CA LEU A 106 18.52 36.11 -16.95
C LEU A 106 19.82 36.26 -17.74
#